data_AF-K1TNB7-F1
#
_entry.id   AF-K1TNB7-F1
#
_cell.length_a   1.000
_cell.length_b   1.000
_cell.length_c   1.000
_cell.angle_alpha   90.00
_cell.angle_beta   90.00
_cell.angle_gamma   90.00
#
_symmetry.space_group_name_H-M   'P 1'
#
loop_
_entity.id
_entity.type
_entity.pdbx_description
1 polymer ?
#
loop_
_entity_poly.entity_id
_entity_poly.type
_entity_poly.pdbx_seq_one_letter_code
_entity_poly.pdbx_strand_id
1 'polypeptide(L)'
;MNTVPGIDMSTGSLGQGISAAAGMAKGAKYLNEDINVYTLLGDGEIEEGQVWEAMMFASQYKLDNLCVIVDVNGLQIDGKCEDVMNAEPIDKKWKLSALM
;
A
#
# COMPACT_ATOMS: atom_id res chain seq x y z
N MET A 1 -9.30 -11.78 11.43
CA MET A 1 -8.91 -13.15 11.00
C MET A 1 -8.73 -13.99 12.24
N ASN A 2 -9.19 -15.24 12.24
CA ASN A 2 -9.19 -16.09 13.44
C ASN A 2 -8.48 -17.43 13.23
N THR A 3 -7.91 -17.65 12.05
CA THR A 3 -7.40 -18.96 11.62
C THR A 3 -5.87 -19.07 11.70
N VAL A 4 -5.14 -17.96 11.56
CA VAL A 4 -3.68 -17.93 11.57
C VAL A 4 -3.20 -16.78 12.47
N PRO A 5 -2.57 -17.06 13.62
CA PRO A 5 -1.94 -16.04 14.45
C PRO A 5 -0.88 -15.25 13.68
N GLY A 6 -0.89 -13.92 13.83
CA GLY A 6 0.02 -13.01 13.12
C GLY A 6 -0.50 -12.50 11.77
N ILE A 7 -1.71 -12.88 11.35
CA ILE A 7 -2.38 -12.31 10.17
C ILE A 7 -3.40 -11.27 10.62
N ASP A 8 -3.07 -10.00 10.38
CA ASP A 8 -3.90 -8.84 10.73
C ASP A 8 -4.93 -8.45 9.66
N MET A 9 -4.68 -8.83 8.39
CA MET A 9 -5.62 -8.67 7.28
C MET A 9 -5.70 -9.92 6.39
N SER A 10 -6.92 -10.32 6.00
CA SER A 10 -7.13 -11.30 4.94
C SER A 10 -7.02 -10.57 3.61
N THR A 11 -5.92 -10.79 2.90
CA THR A 11 -5.66 -10.24 1.58
C THR A 11 -5.94 -11.29 0.49
N GLY A 12 -5.63 -10.97 -0.77
CA GLY A 12 -5.83 -11.85 -1.92
C GLY A 12 -6.52 -11.13 -3.08
N SER A 13 -7.46 -10.24 -2.75
CA SER A 13 -7.86 -9.17 -3.68
C SER A 13 -6.79 -8.08 -3.61
N LEU A 14 -6.07 -7.91 -4.72
CA LEU A 14 -5.01 -6.91 -4.84
C LEU A 14 -5.54 -5.49 -4.57
N GLY A 15 -4.69 -4.62 -4.07
CA GLY A 15 -4.99 -3.23 -3.75
C GLY A 15 -5.71 -3.00 -2.41
N GLN A 16 -6.32 -4.04 -1.81
CA GLN A 16 -7.07 -3.87 -0.56
C GLN A 16 -6.19 -3.80 0.69
N GLY A 17 -5.03 -4.46 0.66
CA GLY A 17 -4.12 -4.56 1.80
C GLY A 17 -3.64 -3.20 2.30
N ILE A 18 -3.28 -2.30 1.37
CA ILE A 18 -2.80 -0.96 1.69
C ILE A 18 -3.87 -0.08 2.34
N SER A 19 -5.14 -0.19 1.93
CA SER A 19 -6.24 0.56 2.58
C SER A 19 -6.43 0.11 4.03
N ALA A 20 -6.34 -1.20 4.29
CA ALA A 20 -6.40 -1.74 5.65
C ALA A 20 -5.21 -1.25 6.48
N ALA A 21 -3.99 -1.31 5.93
CA ALA A 21 -2.77 -0.82 6.58
C ALA A 21 -2.85 0.69 6.91
N ALA A 22 -3.36 1.51 6.00
CA ALA A 22 -3.59 2.93 6.25
C ALA A 22 -4.61 3.17 7.37
N GLY A 23 -5.68 2.36 7.43
CA GLY A 23 -6.63 2.37 8.54
C GLY A 23 -6.00 1.99 9.89
N MET A 24 -5.17 0.95 9.92
CA MET A 24 -4.43 0.53 11.11
C MET A 24 -3.47 1.63 11.58
N ALA A 25 -2.70 2.23 10.67
CA ALA A 25 -1.77 3.31 10.98
C ALA A 25 -2.50 4.54 11.54
N LYS A 26 -3.65 4.89 10.95
CA LYS A 26 -4.53 5.96 11.43
C LYS A 26 -5.08 5.65 12.82
N GLY A 27 -5.50 4.40 13.06
CA GLY A 27 -5.99 3.92 14.34
C GLY A 27 -4.95 4.01 15.44
N ALA A 28 -3.72 3.55 15.18
CA ALA A 28 -2.60 3.66 16.12
C ALA A 28 -2.35 5.11 16.54
N LYS A 29 -2.28 6.04 15.57
CA LYS A 29 -2.15 7.48 15.87
C LYS A 29 -3.32 8.03 16.67
N TYR A 30 -4.55 7.63 16.34
CA TYR A 30 -5.75 8.07 17.08
C TYR A 30 -5.72 7.60 18.54
N LEU A 31 -5.22 6.40 18.79
CA LEU A 31 -5.06 5.82 20.12
C LEU A 31 -3.79 6.28 20.85
N ASN A 32 -2.93 7.08 20.19
CA ASN A 32 -1.63 7.51 20.69
C ASN A 32 -0.70 6.33 21.06
N GLU A 33 -0.75 5.29 20.24
CA GLU A 33 0.09 4.10 20.36
C GLU A 33 1.34 4.23 19.47
N ASP A 34 2.50 3.83 19.98
CA ASP A 34 3.77 3.82 19.23
C ASP A 34 3.87 2.55 18.36
N ILE A 35 3.09 2.54 17.27
CA ILE A 35 2.99 1.42 16.33
C ILE A 35 3.31 1.90 14.92
N ASN A 36 4.30 1.23 14.31
CA ASN A 36 4.59 1.33 12.89
C ASN A 36 3.88 0.21 12.14
N VAL A 37 3.20 0.56 11.04
CA VAL A 37 2.47 -0.37 10.18
C VAL A 37 3.23 -0.51 8.87
N TYR A 38 3.43 -1.74 8.43
CA TYR A 38 4.14 -2.07 7.20
C TYR A 38 3.20 -2.80 6.25
N THR A 39 3.30 -2.50 4.95
CA THR A 39 2.58 -3.22 3.90
C THR A 39 3.46 -3.40 2.68
N LEU A 40 3.32 -4.55 2.01
CA LEU A 40 4.07 -4.94 0.81
C LEU A 40 3.08 -5.11 -0.34
N LEU A 41 3.38 -4.46 -1.47
CA LEU A 41 2.60 -4.52 -2.70
C LEU A 41 3.45 -5.03 -3.85
N GLY A 42 2.82 -5.60 -4.87
CA GLY A 42 3.45 -5.83 -6.18
C GLY A 42 3.36 -4.61 -7.10
N ASP A 43 4.24 -4.52 -8.09
CA ASP A 43 4.18 -3.49 -9.14
C ASP A 43 3.00 -3.64 -10.11
N GLY A 44 2.53 -4.86 -10.38
CA GLY A 44 1.23 -5.07 -11.04
C GLY A 44 0.03 -4.71 -10.14
N GLU A 45 0.17 -4.85 -8.82
CA GLU A 45 -0.91 -4.51 -7.86
C GLU A 45 -1.15 -3.00 -7.77
N ILE A 46 -0.12 -2.17 -7.93
CA ILE A 46 -0.27 -0.70 -7.86
C ILE A 46 -1.03 -0.11 -9.06
N GLU A 47 -1.43 -0.93 -10.03
CA GLU A 47 -2.35 -0.54 -11.09
C GLU A 47 -3.80 -0.39 -10.57
N GLU A 48 -4.13 -1.02 -9.44
CA GLU A 48 -5.44 -0.88 -8.79
C GLU A 48 -5.66 0.55 -8.27
N GLY A 49 -6.78 1.16 -8.66
CA GLY A 49 -7.13 2.52 -8.26
C GLY A 49 -7.17 2.71 -6.74
N GLN A 50 -7.59 1.67 -6.01
CA GLN A 50 -7.68 1.65 -4.55
C GLN A 50 -6.33 1.94 -3.87
N VAL A 51 -5.21 1.53 -4.48
CA VAL A 51 -3.87 1.84 -3.94
C VAL A 51 -3.66 3.35 -3.87
N TRP A 52 -4.02 4.06 -4.94
CA TRP A 52 -3.85 5.52 -5.02
C TRP A 52 -4.79 6.27 -4.08
N GLU A 53 -6.01 5.76 -3.86
CA GLU A 53 -6.92 6.29 -2.85
C GLU A 53 -6.32 6.16 -1.43
N ALA A 54 -5.75 5.00 -1.10
CA ALA A 54 -5.08 4.78 0.18
C ALA A 54 -3.87 5.71 0.37
N MET A 55 -3.08 5.93 -0.67
CA MET A 55 -1.94 6.85 -0.64
C MET A 55 -2.40 8.31 -0.44
N MET A 56 -3.44 8.76 -1.13
CA MET A 56 -4.04 10.09 -0.90
C MET A 56 -4.53 10.24 0.55
N PHE A 57 -5.19 9.21 1.09
CA PHE A 57 -5.63 9.18 2.48
C PHE A 57 -4.44 9.27 3.47
N ALA A 58 -3.38 8.51 3.24
CA ALA A 58 -2.19 8.52 4.07
C ALA A 58 -1.52 9.91 4.13
N SER A 59 -1.45 10.60 3.00
CA SER A 59 -0.98 11.99 2.91
C SER A 59 -1.85 12.95 3.71
N GLN A 60 -3.16 12.93 3.46
CA GLN A 60 -4.14 13.82 4.10
C GLN A 60 -4.07 13.75 5.63
N TYR A 61 -3.86 12.54 6.16
CA TYR A 61 -3.80 12.30 7.60
C TYR A 61 -2.39 12.22 8.18
N LYS A 62 -1.36 12.50 7.38
CA LYS A 62 0.05 12.51 7.80
C LYS A 62 0.46 11.23 8.51
N LEU A 63 0.24 10.08 7.87
CA LEU A 63 0.55 8.76 8.43
C LEU A 63 2.05 8.45 8.31
N ASP A 64 2.89 9.19 9.03
CA ASP A 64 4.34 8.96 9.12
C ASP A 64 4.74 7.61 9.77
N ASN A 65 3.78 6.90 10.34
CA ASN A 65 3.92 5.56 10.91
C ASN A 65 3.47 4.44 9.95
N LEU A 66 3.16 4.77 8.68
CA LEU A 66 2.87 3.81 7.62
C LEU A 66 4.07 3.71 6.67
N CYS A 67 4.63 2.51 6.55
CA CYS A 67 5.67 2.19 5.57
C CYS A 67 5.08 1.30 4.47
N VAL A 68 5.17 1.76 3.23
CA VAL A 68 4.68 1.05 2.05
C VAL A 68 5.88 0.61 1.22
N ILE A 69 5.97 -0.68 0.94
CA ILE A 69 7.04 -1.30 0.14
C ILE A 69 6.42 -1.81 -1.16
N VAL A 70 7.06 -1.52 -2.30
CA VAL A 70 6.67 -2.08 -3.60
C VAL A 70 7.76 -3.03 -4.06
N ASP A 71 7.38 -4.27 -4.34
CA ASP A 71 8.20 -5.22 -5.08
C ASP A 71 8.08 -4.92 -6.58
N VAL A 72 9.07 -4.19 -7.11
CA VAL A 72 9.19 -3.85 -8.53
C VAL A 72 10.04 -4.92 -9.22
N ASN A 73 9.41 -6.06 -9.51
CA ASN A 73 10.06 -7.18 -10.19
C ASN A 73 9.85 -7.17 -11.73
N GLY A 74 8.98 -6.30 -12.23
CA GLY A 74 8.72 -6.00 -13.63
C GLY A 74 7.72 -6.92 -14.32
N LEU A 75 7.09 -7.85 -13.60
CA LEU A 75 6.21 -8.88 -14.17
C LEU A 75 4.85 -8.94 -13.48
N GLN A 76 3.82 -9.19 -14.28
CA GLN A 76 2.50 -9.61 -13.84
C GLN A 76 2.01 -10.81 -14.65
N ILE A 77 0.78 -11.27 -14.42
CA ILE A 77 0.26 -12.54 -14.97
C ILE A 77 0.36 -12.56 -16.51
N ASP A 78 -0.07 -11.49 -17.18
CA ASP A 78 -0.14 -11.44 -18.64
C ASP A 78 1.15 -10.94 -19.31
N GLY A 79 2.24 -10.75 -18.55
CA GLY A 79 3.54 -10.36 -19.08
C GLY A 79 4.21 -9.28 -18.27
N LYS A 80 5.10 -8.50 -18.90
CA LYS A 80 5.78 -7.41 -18.22
C LYS A 80 4.80 -6.29 -17.88
N CYS A 81 4.97 -5.66 -16.72
CA CYS A 81 4.17 -4.49 -16.34
C CYS A 81 4.29 -3.36 -17.38
N GLU A 82 5.48 -3.14 -17.95
CA GLU A 82 5.69 -2.11 -18.99
C GLU A 82 4.83 -2.30 -20.26
N ASP A 83 4.53 -3.57 -20.59
CA ASP A 83 3.81 -3.94 -21.81
C ASP A 83 2.29 -4.02 -21.58
N VAL A 84 1.87 -4.48 -20.39
CA VAL A 84 0.46 -4.65 -20.04
C VAL A 84 -0.16 -3.34 -19.56
N MET A 85 0.45 -2.70 -18.55
CA MET A 85 -0.01 -1.42 -18.01
C MET A 85 1.13 -0.72 -17.25
N ASN A 86 1.70 0.31 -17.86
CA ASN A 86 2.93 0.90 -17.34
C ASN A 86 2.67 1.88 -16.17
N ALA A 87 3.00 1.44 -14.95
CA ALA A 87 2.92 2.24 -13.73
C ALA A 87 4.12 3.19 -13.52
N GLU A 88 5.15 3.17 -14.36
CA GLU A 88 6.31 4.06 -14.22
C GLU A 88 5.99 5.53 -14.59
N PRO A 89 6.77 6.52 -14.12
CA PRO A 89 7.77 6.42 -13.04
C PRO A 89 7.11 6.31 -11.66
N ILE A 90 7.31 5.20 -10.96
CA ILE A 90 6.64 4.90 -9.67
C ILE A 90 7.08 5.91 -8.60
N ASP A 91 8.38 6.17 -8.51
CA ASP A 91 8.97 7.11 -7.53
C ASP A 91 8.35 8.51 -7.60
N LYS A 92 8.08 9.02 -8.80
CA LYS A 92 7.47 10.34 -9.00
C LYS A 92 5.99 10.35 -8.66
N LYS A 93 5.25 9.29 -9.01
CA LYS A 93 3.83 9.16 -8.66
C LYS A 93 3.64 9.09 -7.15
N TRP A 94 4.58 8.45 -6.44
CA TRP A 94 4.53 8.28 -5.00
C TRP A 94 4.97 9.52 -4.21
N LYS A 95 5.92 10.30 -4.72
CA LYS A 95 6.28 11.60 -4.12
C LYS A 95 5.13 12.60 -4.08
N LEU A 96 4.14 12.49 -4.97
CA LEU A 96 2.96 13.34 -4.97
C LEU A 96 1.96 12.98 -3.85
N SER A 97 2.06 11.77 -3.29
CA SER A 97 1.09 11.21 -2.34
C SER A 97 1.70 10.76 -1.01
N ALA A 98 3.01 10.90 -0.80
CA ALA A 98 3.66 10.67 0.48
C ALA A 98 4.31 11.97 0.97
N LEU A 99 4.11 12.32 2.24
CA LEU A 99 4.92 13.34 2.89
C LEU A 99 6.38 12.89 2.85
N MET A 100 7.19 13.63 2.10
CA MET A 100 8.63 13.75 2.37
C MET A 100 8.84 14.69 3.55
#